data_AF-A0A5E7YZE6-F1
#
_entry.id   AF-A0A5E7YZE6-F1
#
_cell.length_a   1.000
_cell.length_b   1.000
_cell.length_c   1.000
_cell.angle_alpha   90.00
_cell.angle_beta   90.00
_cell.angle_gamma   90.00
#
_symmetry.space_group_name_H-M   'P 1'
#
loop_
_entity.id
_entity.type
_entity.pdbx_description
1 polymer ?
#
loop_
_entity_poly.entity_id
_entity_poly.type
_entity_poly.pdbx_seq_one_letter_code
_entity_poly.pdbx_strand_id
1 'polypeptide(L)'
;MTRVALDTNILAYVAGVDRHADDAAKIDASRTLLKRLRGRASLVVPVQVMGELFVVLTRASASRSDARATVLRMTEAFGTADSGASALYSALDLVAAHQLQFWDALILNAAAEAGCTLLLSEDMSSGFTWRGVTVLDPLAATSDDRLTRLFA
;
A
#
# COMPACT_ATOMS: atom_id res chain seq x y z
N MET A 1 -10.37 9.69 12.61
CA MET A 1 -10.35 8.33 12.02
C MET A 1 -8.95 8.10 11.48
N THR A 2 -8.32 6.97 11.81
CA THR A 2 -6.92 6.69 11.42
C THR A 2 -6.80 6.56 9.91
N ARG A 3 -5.79 7.20 9.31
CA ARG A 3 -5.50 7.09 7.87
C ARG A 3 -4.42 6.03 7.67
N VAL A 4 -4.70 5.07 6.79
CA VAL A 4 -3.84 3.92 6.53
C VAL A 4 -3.55 3.87 5.04
N ALA A 5 -2.27 3.93 4.68
CA ALA A 5 -1.82 3.80 3.31
C ALA A 5 -1.68 2.32 2.93
N LEU A 6 -1.94 2.01 1.66
CA LEU A 6 -1.72 0.69 1.07
C LEU A 6 -0.64 0.75 0.00
N ASP A 7 0.25 -0.23 0.02
CA ASP A 7 1.29 -0.43 -0.98
C ASP A 7 0.80 -1.29 -2.17
N THR A 8 1.59 -1.34 -3.23
CA THR A 8 1.28 -2.03 -4.49
C THR A 8 1.09 -3.54 -4.30
N ASN A 9 1.92 -4.21 -3.50
CA ASN A 9 1.77 -5.66 -3.26
C ASN A 9 0.40 -5.99 -2.64
N ILE A 10 -0.04 -5.24 -1.62
CA ILE A 10 -1.35 -5.44 -0.99
C ILE A 10 -2.48 -5.24 -2.00
N LEU A 11 -2.42 -4.21 -2.84
CA LEU A 11 -3.45 -3.98 -3.86
C LEU A 11 -3.43 -5.04 -4.97
N ALA A 12 -2.26 -5.57 -5.32
CA ALA A 12 -2.14 -6.66 -6.28
C ALA A 12 -2.87 -7.91 -5.78
N TYR A 13 -2.67 -8.29 -4.52
CA TYR A 13 -3.40 -9.40 -3.90
C TYR A 13 -4.90 -9.13 -3.81
N VAL A 14 -5.32 -7.91 -3.46
CA VAL A 14 -6.75 -7.53 -3.47
C VAL A 14 -7.36 -7.72 -4.86
N ALA A 15 -6.63 -7.31 -5.91
CA ALA A 15 -7.00 -7.50 -7.30
C ALA A 15 -6.98 -8.96 -7.77
N GLY A 16 -6.44 -9.88 -6.95
CA GLY A 16 -6.36 -11.31 -7.27
C GLY A 16 -5.19 -11.67 -8.17
N VAL A 17 -4.11 -10.89 -8.16
CA VAL A 17 -2.88 -11.25 -8.85
C VAL A 17 -2.27 -12.45 -8.15
N ASP A 18 -2.15 -13.55 -8.89
CA ASP A 18 -1.61 -14.83 -8.45
C ASP A 18 -0.43 -15.19 -9.35
N ARG A 19 0.78 -15.24 -8.77
CA ARG A 19 2.04 -15.53 -9.47
C ARG A 19 2.79 -16.70 -8.85
N HIS A 20 2.55 -16.97 -7.56
CA HIS A 20 3.20 -18.00 -6.78
C HIS A 20 2.16 -18.85 -6.05
N ALA A 21 2.49 -20.12 -5.76
CA ALA A 21 1.56 -21.06 -5.12
C ALA A 21 0.97 -20.55 -3.79
N ASP A 22 1.71 -19.70 -3.06
CA ASP A 22 1.30 -19.15 -1.77
C ASP A 22 0.43 -17.89 -1.90
N ASP A 23 0.29 -17.30 -3.10
CA ASP A 23 -0.44 -16.05 -3.31
C ASP A 23 -1.94 -16.22 -3.08
N ALA A 24 -2.49 -17.41 -3.28
CA ALA A 24 -3.90 -17.69 -3.01
C ALA A 24 -4.29 -17.37 -1.55
N ALA A 25 -3.43 -17.71 -0.59
CA ALA A 25 -3.64 -17.38 0.82
C ALA A 25 -3.51 -15.87 1.08
N LYS A 26 -2.55 -15.21 0.42
CA LYS A 26 -2.35 -13.75 0.54
C LYS A 26 -3.51 -12.96 -0.06
N ILE A 27 -4.07 -13.40 -1.19
CA ILE A 27 -5.26 -12.82 -1.81
C ILE A 27 -6.44 -12.83 -0.82
N ASP A 28 -6.71 -13.98 -0.18
CA ASP A 28 -7.78 -14.08 0.79
C ASP A 28 -7.51 -13.21 2.03
N ALA A 29 -6.27 -13.24 2.54
CA ALA A 29 -5.85 -12.44 3.67
C ALA A 29 -5.99 -10.92 3.39
N SER A 30 -5.52 -10.42 2.24
CA SER A 30 -5.63 -9.01 1.87
C SER A 30 -7.08 -8.58 1.65
N ARG A 31 -7.94 -9.44 1.08
CA ARG A 31 -9.39 -9.15 0.96
C ARG A 31 -10.07 -9.11 2.32
N THR A 32 -9.69 -10.02 3.23
CA THR A 32 -10.20 -10.05 4.61
C THR A 32 -9.73 -8.83 5.40
N LEU A 33 -8.48 -8.43 5.24
CA LEU A 33 -7.93 -7.20 5.81
C LEU A 33 -8.76 -5.97 5.42
N LEU A 34 -9.06 -5.78 4.12
CA LEU A 34 -9.88 -4.65 3.67
C LEU A 34 -11.29 -4.68 4.29
N LYS A 35 -11.91 -5.86 4.38
CA LYS A 35 -13.22 -6.01 5.05
C LYS A 35 -13.16 -5.59 6.52
N ARG A 36 -12.08 -5.94 7.23
CA ARG A 36 -11.90 -5.57 8.65
C ARG A 36 -11.66 -4.06 8.83
N LEU A 37 -10.90 -3.44 7.94
CA LEU A 37 -10.60 -2.00 7.99
C LEU A 37 -11.79 -1.12 7.56
N ARG A 38 -12.74 -1.68 6.79
CA ARG A 38 -13.92 -0.95 6.33
C ARG A 38 -14.69 -0.32 7.51
N GLY A 39 -14.88 0.99 7.44
CA GLY A 39 -15.58 1.77 8.47
C GLY A 39 -14.76 2.05 9.74
N ARG A 40 -13.55 1.49 9.86
CA ARG A 40 -12.66 1.67 11.03
C ARG A 40 -11.45 2.54 10.71
N ALA A 41 -10.95 2.48 9.48
CA ALA A 41 -9.86 3.31 8.98
C ALA A 41 -10.21 3.96 7.64
N SER A 42 -9.63 5.14 7.39
CA SER A 42 -9.66 5.78 6.08
C SER A 42 -8.49 5.26 5.27
N LEU A 43 -8.79 4.48 4.22
CA LEU A 43 -7.77 3.90 3.37
C LEU A 43 -7.31 4.92 2.33
N VAL A 44 -6.00 5.05 2.18
CA VAL A 44 -5.33 5.98 1.27
C VAL A 44 -4.39 5.19 0.37
N VAL A 45 -4.29 5.58 -0.90
CA VAL A 45 -3.38 4.97 -1.86
C VAL A 45 -2.65 6.09 -2.62
N PRO A 46 -1.32 6.22 -2.48
CA PRO A 46 -0.56 7.14 -3.30
C PRO A 46 -0.77 6.89 -4.81
N VAL A 47 -0.82 7.96 -5.60
CA VAL A 47 -1.04 7.83 -7.07
C VAL A 47 0.05 7.01 -7.75
N GLN A 48 1.27 7.02 -7.20
CA GLN A 48 2.37 6.15 -7.63
C GLN A 48 1.98 4.65 -7.53
N VAL A 49 1.39 4.23 -6.41
CA VAL A 49 0.91 2.86 -6.18
C VAL A 49 -0.14 2.46 -7.23
N MET A 50 -1.03 3.38 -7.62
CA MET A 50 -2.02 3.12 -8.67
C MET A 50 -1.36 2.88 -10.05
N GLY A 51 -0.31 3.64 -10.36
CA GLY A 51 0.48 3.46 -11.58
C GLY A 51 1.23 2.13 -11.59
N GLU A 52 1.85 1.78 -10.47
CA GLU A 52 2.52 0.49 -10.30
C GLU A 52 1.55 -0.68 -10.41
N LEU A 53 0.36 -0.57 -9.80
CA LEU A 53 -0.69 -1.57 -9.91
C LEU A 53 -1.10 -1.82 -11.37
N PHE A 54 -1.26 -0.77 -12.19
CA PHE A 54 -1.54 -0.94 -13.62
C PHE A 54 -0.47 -1.79 -14.32
N VAL A 55 0.81 -1.51 -14.03
CA VAL A 55 1.95 -2.27 -14.59
C VAL A 55 1.94 -3.72 -14.07
N VAL A 56 1.66 -3.92 -12.79
CA VAL A 56 1.57 -5.25 -12.16
C VAL A 56 0.47 -6.09 -12.79
N LEU A 57 -0.73 -5.52 -12.99
CA LEU A 57 -1.88 -6.20 -13.59
C LEU A 57 -1.61 -6.57 -15.05
N THR A 58 -1.06 -5.65 -15.84
CA THR A 58 -0.75 -5.91 -17.25
C THR A 58 0.35 -6.96 -17.41
N ARG A 59 1.33 -7.00 -16.51
CA ARG A 59 2.34 -8.09 -16.44
C ARG A 59 1.74 -9.42 -16.02
N ALA A 60 0.64 -9.41 -15.26
CA ALA A 60 -0.13 -10.59 -14.87
C ALA A 60 -1.21 -10.97 -15.91
N SER A 61 -0.99 -10.66 -17.19
CA SER A 61 -1.85 -11.01 -18.33
C SER A 61 -3.21 -10.33 -18.39
N ALA A 62 -3.51 -9.35 -17.51
CA ALA A 62 -4.71 -8.53 -17.68
C ALA A 62 -4.59 -7.67 -18.94
N SER A 63 -5.69 -7.50 -19.68
CA SER A 63 -5.71 -6.55 -20.80
C SER A 63 -5.48 -5.13 -20.26
N ARG A 64 -4.91 -4.23 -21.08
CA ARG A 64 -4.74 -2.82 -20.68
C ARG A 64 -6.08 -2.16 -20.33
N SER A 65 -7.17 -2.58 -20.97
CA SER A 65 -8.52 -2.10 -20.67
C SER A 65 -8.97 -2.55 -19.28
N ASP A 66 -8.79 -3.83 -18.95
CA ASP A 66 -9.20 -4.38 -17.66
C ASP A 66 -8.34 -3.84 -16.52
N ALA A 67 -7.03 -3.70 -16.74
CA ALA A 67 -6.11 -3.08 -15.79
C ALA A 67 -6.51 -1.62 -15.53
N ARG A 68 -6.80 -0.83 -16.58
CA ARG A 68 -7.31 0.54 -16.45
C ARG A 68 -8.61 0.58 -15.65
N ALA A 69 -9.58 -0.26 -16.02
CA ALA A 69 -10.87 -0.30 -15.33
C ALA A 69 -10.70 -0.66 -13.84
N THR A 70 -9.77 -1.55 -13.52
CA THR A 70 -9.46 -1.94 -12.13
C THR A 70 -8.85 -0.78 -11.34
N VAL A 71 -7.85 -0.11 -11.90
CA VAL A 71 -7.23 1.06 -11.24
C VAL A 71 -8.27 2.17 -11.00
N LEU A 72 -9.13 2.47 -11.98
CA LEU A 72 -10.17 3.49 -11.82
C LEU A 72 -11.17 3.13 -10.70
N ARG A 73 -11.61 1.87 -10.63
CA ARG A 73 -12.46 1.41 -9.51
C ARG A 73 -11.76 1.55 -8.16
N MET A 74 -10.45 1.30 -8.08
CA MET A 74 -9.70 1.48 -6.85
C MET A 74 -9.55 2.96 -6.47
N THR A 75 -9.36 3.86 -7.45
CA THR A 75 -9.33 5.31 -7.17
C THR A 75 -10.66 5.86 -6.67
N GLU A 76 -11.77 5.25 -7.06
CA GLU A 76 -13.10 5.61 -6.54
C GLU A 76 -13.36 5.02 -5.14
N ALA A 77 -12.74 3.87 -4.83
CA ALA A 77 -12.93 3.16 -3.57
C ALA A 77 -12.06 3.70 -2.42
N PHE A 78 -10.92 4.32 -2.71
CA PHE A 78 -9.93 4.76 -1.73
C PHE A 78 -9.66 6.27 -1.84
N GLY A 79 -9.19 6.88 -0.76
CA GLY A 79 -8.58 8.22 -0.85
C GLY A 79 -7.26 8.14 -1.63
N THR A 80 -6.92 9.18 -2.39
CA THR A 80 -5.64 9.28 -3.08
C THR A 80 -4.68 10.22 -2.37
N ALA A 81 -3.38 10.01 -2.58
CA ALA A 81 -2.31 10.91 -2.14
C ALA A 81 -1.40 11.24 -3.33
N ASP A 82 -1.06 12.51 -3.49
CA ASP A 82 -0.17 12.95 -4.58
C ASP A 82 1.28 12.56 -4.27
N SER A 83 1.99 12.08 -5.29
CA SER A 83 3.44 11.84 -5.23
C SER A 83 4.19 12.99 -5.89
N GLY A 84 3.93 14.21 -5.40
CA GLY A 84 4.44 15.46 -5.96
C GLY A 84 5.91 15.77 -5.60
N ALA A 85 6.35 16.98 -5.92
CA ALA A 85 7.74 17.41 -5.69
C ALA A 85 8.17 17.35 -4.22
N SER A 86 7.28 17.65 -3.28
CA SER A 86 7.57 17.55 -1.84
C SER A 86 7.87 16.11 -1.41
N ALA A 87 7.03 15.16 -1.82
CA ALA A 87 7.24 13.74 -1.58
C ALA A 87 8.53 13.23 -2.24
N LEU A 88 8.83 13.70 -3.46
CA LEU A 88 10.07 13.39 -4.18
C LEU A 88 11.32 13.82 -3.40
N TYR A 89 11.39 15.08 -2.96
CA TYR A 89 12.56 15.58 -2.22
C TYR A 89 12.74 14.83 -0.91
N SER A 90 11.64 14.60 -0.20
CA SER A 90 11.65 13.85 1.06
C SER A 90 12.05 12.37 0.85
N ALA A 91 11.71 11.79 -0.30
CA ALA A 91 12.13 10.43 -0.66
C ALA A 91 13.63 10.36 -0.93
N LEU A 92 14.21 11.36 -1.62
CA LEU A 92 15.65 11.43 -1.85
C LEU A 92 16.43 11.50 -0.52
N ASP A 93 15.96 12.32 0.43
CA ASP A 93 16.54 12.39 1.77
C ASP A 93 16.46 11.04 2.49
N LEU A 94 15.31 10.37 2.41
CA LEU A 94 15.08 9.06 3.03
C LEU A 94 15.99 7.97 2.42
N VAL A 95 16.14 7.95 1.09
CA VAL A 95 17.05 7.01 0.40
C VAL A 95 18.48 7.25 0.84
N ALA A 96 18.93 8.51 0.89
CA ALA A 96 20.29 8.84 1.32
C ALA A 96 20.56 8.41 2.77
N ALA A 97 19.61 8.65 3.68
CA ALA A 97 19.76 8.36 5.10
C ALA A 97 19.59 6.88 5.47
N HIS A 98 18.72 6.14 4.76
CA HIS A 98 18.27 4.81 5.19
C HIS A 98 18.41 3.71 4.13
N GLN A 99 18.93 4.01 2.93
CA GLN A 99 19.17 3.03 1.85
C GLN A 99 17.90 2.26 1.42
N LEU A 100 16.71 2.85 1.62
CA LEU A 100 15.46 2.34 1.09
C LEU A 100 15.47 2.38 -0.44
N GLN A 101 14.71 1.48 -1.08
CA GLN A 101 14.45 1.62 -2.51
C GLN A 101 13.67 2.91 -2.76
N PHE A 102 13.98 3.58 -3.87
CA PHE A 102 13.45 4.92 -4.14
C PHE A 102 11.91 4.95 -4.22
N TRP A 103 11.29 3.95 -4.84
CA TRP A 103 9.83 3.89 -4.99
C TRP A 103 9.14 3.68 -3.64
N ASP A 104 9.65 2.77 -2.80
CA ASP A 104 9.17 2.58 -1.43
C ASP A 104 9.30 3.86 -0.60
N ALA A 105 10.42 4.58 -0.75
CA ALA A 105 10.64 5.87 -0.09
C ALA A 105 9.64 6.93 -0.57
N LEU A 106 9.31 6.96 -1.87
CA LEU A 106 8.33 7.88 -2.44
C LEU A 106 6.91 7.58 -1.92
N ILE A 107 6.53 6.30 -1.89
CA ILE A 107 5.24 5.83 -1.37
C ILE A 107 5.10 6.20 0.11
N LEU A 108 6.13 5.93 0.91
CA LEU A 108 6.13 6.25 2.35
C LEU A 108 6.02 7.75 2.61
N ASN A 109 6.73 8.59 1.85
CA ASN A 109 6.63 10.04 2.03
C ASN A 109 5.29 10.59 1.53
N ALA A 110 4.74 10.09 0.42
CA ALA A 110 3.40 10.48 -0.04
C ALA A 110 2.32 10.08 0.98
N ALA A 111 2.44 8.90 1.60
CA ALA A 111 1.58 8.48 2.70
C ALA A 111 1.68 9.41 3.91
N ALA A 112 2.90 9.80 4.28
CA ALA A 112 3.15 10.72 5.39
C ALA A 112 2.56 12.11 5.13
N GLU A 113 2.75 12.66 3.93
CA GLU A 113 2.18 13.95 3.52
C GLU A 113 0.64 13.92 3.51
N ALA A 114 0.06 12.78 3.16
CA ALA A 114 -1.38 12.56 3.25
C ALA A 114 -1.88 12.31 4.68
N GLY A 115 -1.05 12.45 5.71
CA GLY A 115 -1.42 12.29 7.12
C GLY A 115 -1.75 10.85 7.51
N CYS A 116 -1.23 9.86 6.78
CA CYS A 116 -1.33 8.47 7.20
C CYS A 116 -0.47 8.24 8.45
N THR A 117 -0.87 7.28 9.28
CA THR A 117 -0.05 6.85 10.43
C THR A 117 0.50 5.45 10.23
N LEU A 118 -0.06 4.68 9.28
CA LEU A 118 0.40 3.36 8.89
C LEU A 118 0.53 3.27 7.38
N LEU A 119 1.52 2.50 6.91
CA LEU A 119 1.64 2.01 5.54
C LEU A 119 1.66 0.49 5.58
N LEU A 120 0.71 -0.16 4.89
CA LEU A 120 0.64 -1.61 4.81
C LEU A 120 1.41 -2.11 3.58
N SER A 121 2.47 -2.87 3.80
CA SER A 121 3.37 -3.38 2.76
C SER A 121 3.98 -4.70 3.20
N GLU A 122 3.99 -5.69 2.32
CA GLU A 122 4.70 -6.97 2.50
C GLU A 122 6.22 -6.83 2.26
N ASP A 123 6.62 -6.02 1.26
CA ASP A 123 7.99 -5.98 0.77
C ASP A 123 8.90 -5.02 1.56
N MET A 124 8.30 -4.06 2.29
CA MET A 124 9.03 -3.10 3.10
C MET A 124 9.33 -3.63 4.52
N SER A 125 10.37 -3.09 5.15
CA SER A 125 10.74 -3.48 6.53
C SER A 125 9.66 -3.11 7.55
N SER A 126 8.88 -4.11 7.97
CA SER A 126 7.85 -3.97 9.00
C SER A 126 8.43 -3.42 10.32
N GLY A 127 7.73 -2.46 10.92
CA GLY A 127 8.17 -1.73 12.11
C GLY A 127 8.97 -0.45 11.82
N PHE A 128 9.52 -0.29 10.61
CA PHE A 128 10.19 0.94 10.21
C PHE A 128 9.25 2.14 10.30
N THR A 129 9.73 3.25 10.87
CA THR A 129 8.92 4.46 11.05
C THR A 129 9.64 5.67 10.47
N TRP A 130 8.90 6.44 9.68
CA TRP A 130 9.37 7.67 9.09
C TRP A 130 8.26 8.71 9.11
N ARG A 131 8.58 9.92 9.61
CA ARG A 131 7.66 11.07 9.65
C ARG A 131 6.26 10.73 10.21
N GLY A 132 6.22 9.88 11.23
CA GLY A 132 4.96 9.47 11.89
C GLY A 132 4.19 8.34 11.20
N VAL A 133 4.65 7.84 10.05
CA VAL A 133 4.10 6.64 9.40
C VAL A 133 4.93 5.43 9.82
N THR A 134 4.28 4.40 10.35
CA THR A 134 4.92 3.08 10.50
C THR A 134 4.52 2.14 9.38
N VAL A 135 5.51 1.53 8.74
CA VAL A 135 5.34 0.38 7.84
C VAL A 135 4.97 -0.85 8.65
N LEU A 136 3.93 -1.57 8.24
CA LEU A 136 3.54 -2.86 8.82
C LEU A 136 3.27 -3.84 7.70
N ASP A 137 3.80 -5.06 7.84
CA ASP A 137 3.37 -6.19 7.03
C ASP A 137 2.07 -6.77 7.61
N PRO A 138 0.92 -6.63 6.93
CA PRO A 138 -0.34 -7.16 7.42
C PRO A 138 -0.50 -8.67 7.18
N LEU A 139 0.42 -9.30 6.43
CA LEU A 139 0.42 -10.71 6.06
C LEU A 139 1.43 -11.53 6.88
N ALA A 140 2.22 -10.87 7.74
CA ALA A 140 3.14 -11.51 8.66
C ALA A 140 2.41 -12.52 9.57
N ALA A 141 3.09 -13.62 9.91
CA ALA A 141 2.55 -14.68 10.76
C ALA A 141 2.09 -14.20 12.15
N THR A 142 2.72 -13.12 12.66
CA THR A 142 2.29 -12.45 13.89
C THR A 142 1.79 -11.05 13.54
N SER A 143 0.52 -10.76 13.86
CA SER A 143 -0.06 -9.44 13.64
C SER A 143 0.49 -8.41 14.61
N ASP A 144 0.85 -7.23 14.11
CA ASP A 144 1.27 -6.10 14.95
C ASP A 144 0.07 -5.52 15.74
N ASP A 145 0.31 -5.15 16.99
CA ASP A 145 -0.70 -4.57 17.88
C ASP A 145 -1.33 -3.30 17.32
N ARG A 146 -0.55 -2.46 16.61
CA ARG A 146 -1.04 -1.21 16.02
C ARG A 146 -2.09 -1.48 14.96
N LEU A 147 -1.89 -2.50 14.14
CA LEU A 147 -2.87 -2.93 13.14
C LEU A 147 -4.08 -3.59 13.84
N THR A 148 -3.83 -4.42 14.86
CA THR A 148 -4.89 -5.12 15.60
C THR A 148 -5.86 -4.15 16.29
N ARG A 149 -5.35 -3.04 16.85
CA ARG A 149 -6.18 -1.98 17.46
C ARG A 149 -7.14 -1.31 16.49
N LEU A 150 -6.89 -1.38 15.17
CA LEU A 150 -7.82 -0.86 14.16
C LEU A 150 -9.01 -1.80 13.91
N PHE A 151 -8.98 -3.02 14.43
CA PHE A 151 -10.05 -4.00 14.27
C PHE A 151 -11.03 -4.04 15.44
N ALA A 152 -10.60 -3.53 16.61
CA ALA A 152 -11.43 -3.36 17.80
C ALA A 152 -12.52 -2.31 17.55
#